data_AF-A0A9W8BFW8-F1
#
_entry.id   AF-A0A9W8BFW8-F1
#
_cell.length_a   1.000
_cell.length_b   1.000
_cell.length_c   1.000
_cell.angle_alpha   90.00
_cell.angle_beta   90.00
_cell.angle_gamma   90.00
#
_symmetry.space_group_name_H-M   'P 1'
#
loop_
_entity.id
_entity.type
_entity.pdbx_description
1 polymer ?
#
loop_
_entity_poly.entity_id
_entity_poly.type
_entity_poly.pdbx_seq_one_letter_code
_entity_poly.pdbx_strand_id
1 'polypeptide(L)'
;MKFGQQLRESLLPEWKFYYVDYSGLKRFLYERSDKGYTADAESEFVKLLDGELEKVNNFQQTKSGEMKRRIEYCEQQVSLITKNNAPSDAKREQLDIIEHEIDTVISEVYELAKFTRLNFTAFIKIVKKHDKNAPFVLKPVFTVRLNSRPFFKENFDELLLELSRMYNIVRNGGVDVDQDRDPQSGNGQNFVRQTTKYWVHPDNVMELKLYILKYLPVLIYRTKGTSKPPNPAISSIYFDNESLDLYQGRIEKSEGAEAIRLRWYGDMESNEIFIERKTHHEDWTGEKSVKERFSIKEKYVNDYLAGVYTMDSKIQRLREEGKKSDQDLQDMETLSYEVQNSVREKRLCPVVRTFYNRTAFQIPGDARVRISLDTELTM
;
A
#
# COMPACT_ATOMS: atom_id res chain seq x y z
N MET A 1 6.44 -4.78 28.88
CA MET A 1 6.50 -6.26 28.96
C MET A 1 7.84 -6.77 28.44
N LYS A 2 8.38 -7.87 29.02
CA LYS A 2 9.61 -8.52 28.50
C LYS A 2 9.28 -9.23 27.19
N PHE A 3 9.94 -8.87 26.08
CA PHE A 3 9.62 -9.42 24.75
C PHE A 3 9.60 -10.95 24.67
N GLY A 4 10.47 -11.66 25.38
CA GLY A 4 10.45 -13.13 25.39
C GLY A 4 9.20 -13.76 26.01
N GLN A 5 8.42 -13.00 26.78
CA GLN A 5 7.09 -13.42 27.24
C GLN A 5 6.03 -13.19 26.15
N GLN A 6 6.01 -11.97 25.59
CA GLN A 6 5.13 -11.62 24.47
C GLN A 6 5.28 -12.58 23.29
N LEU A 7 6.52 -12.93 22.94
CA LEU A 7 6.80 -13.88 21.85
C LEU A 7 6.13 -15.22 22.14
N ARG A 8 6.31 -15.78 23.35
CA ARG A 8 5.74 -17.07 23.76
C ARG A 8 4.21 -17.08 23.77
N GLU A 9 3.59 -16.00 24.22
CA GLU A 9 2.12 -15.85 24.27
C GLU A 9 1.51 -15.67 22.86
N SER A 10 2.29 -15.16 21.91
CA SER A 10 1.83 -14.87 20.54
C SER A 10 2.16 -15.97 19.53
N LEU A 11 2.81 -17.06 19.95
CA LEU A 11 3.19 -18.15 19.05
C LEU A 11 1.95 -18.92 18.59
N LEU A 12 1.91 -19.21 17.30
CA LEU A 12 1.01 -20.23 16.79
C LEU A 12 1.54 -21.62 17.21
N PRO A 13 0.77 -22.44 17.95
CA PRO A 13 1.25 -23.73 18.46
C PRO A 13 1.79 -24.66 17.37
N GLU A 14 1.13 -24.68 16.22
CA GLU A 14 1.48 -25.53 15.08
C GLU A 14 2.84 -25.16 14.47
N TRP A 15 3.23 -23.88 14.54
CA TRP A 15 4.46 -23.39 13.92
C TRP A 15 5.57 -23.13 14.92
N LYS A 16 5.38 -23.54 16.19
CA LYS A 16 6.27 -23.23 17.32
C LYS A 16 7.75 -23.51 17.02
N PHE A 17 8.06 -24.62 16.35
CA PHE A 17 9.44 -25.03 16.06
C PHE A 17 10.14 -24.18 14.98
N TYR A 18 9.36 -23.48 14.15
CA TYR A 18 9.88 -22.64 13.07
C TYR A 18 10.15 -21.20 13.53
N TYR A 19 9.64 -20.79 14.69
CA TYR A 19 9.99 -19.50 15.28
C TYR A 19 11.46 -19.45 15.73
N VAL A 20 12.01 -18.24 15.79
CA VAL A 20 13.33 -17.99 16.35
C VAL A 20 13.39 -18.48 17.80
N ASP A 21 14.40 -19.31 18.12
CA ASP A 21 14.73 -19.70 19.49
C ASP A 21 15.41 -18.54 20.23
N TYR A 22 14.62 -17.50 20.46
CA TYR A 22 15.04 -16.29 21.16
C TYR A 22 15.52 -16.61 22.58
N SER A 23 14.98 -17.67 23.21
CA SER A 23 15.36 -18.07 24.56
C SER A 23 16.72 -18.74 24.57
N GLY A 24 16.98 -19.65 23.62
CA GLY A 24 18.27 -20.30 23.44
C GLY A 24 19.37 -19.31 23.09
N LEU A 25 19.14 -18.43 22.10
CA LEU A 25 20.09 -17.37 21.73
C LEU A 25 20.39 -16.44 22.91
N LYS A 26 19.35 -16.06 23.68
CA LYS A 26 19.51 -15.23 24.86
C LYS A 26 20.33 -15.92 25.94
N ARG A 27 20.10 -17.21 26.19
CA ARG A 27 20.86 -18.00 27.16
C ARG A 27 22.33 -18.09 26.76
N PHE A 28 22.61 -18.38 25.49
CA PHE A 28 23.97 -18.42 24.94
C PHE A 28 24.74 -17.12 25.23
N LEU A 29 24.12 -15.97 24.98
CA LEU A 29 24.75 -14.67 25.22
C LEU A 29 25.14 -14.47 26.68
N TYR A 30 24.26 -14.80 27.63
CA TYR A 30 24.56 -14.61 29.05
C TYR A 30 25.66 -15.57 29.53
N GLU A 31 25.56 -16.86 29.19
CA GLU A 31 26.54 -17.86 29.61
C GLU A 31 27.96 -17.57 29.10
N ARG A 32 28.09 -17.01 27.89
CA ARG A 32 29.38 -16.61 27.31
C ARG A 32 29.86 -15.26 27.82
N SER A 33 28.95 -14.30 28.04
CA SER A 33 29.29 -13.00 28.62
C SER A 33 29.90 -13.15 30.02
N ASP A 34 29.35 -14.03 30.86
CA ASP A 34 29.84 -14.25 32.23
C ASP A 34 31.23 -14.90 32.27
N LYS A 35 31.63 -15.59 31.21
CA LYS A 35 32.92 -16.30 31.08
C LYS A 35 33.97 -15.52 30.27
N GLY A 36 33.64 -14.32 29.81
CA GLY A 36 34.42 -13.55 28.84
C GLY A 36 34.02 -13.91 27.40
N TYR A 37 33.35 -12.98 26.72
CA TYR A 37 32.87 -13.17 25.35
C TYR A 37 34.05 -13.07 24.35
N THR A 38 34.43 -14.19 23.73
CA THR A 38 35.57 -14.29 22.81
C THR A 38 35.16 -14.17 21.34
N ALA A 39 36.14 -14.03 20.43
CA ALA A 39 35.90 -14.08 18.99
C ALA A 39 35.32 -15.44 18.52
N ASP A 40 35.67 -16.53 19.19
CA ASP A 40 35.07 -17.85 18.90
C ASP A 40 33.59 -17.88 19.28
N ALA A 41 33.21 -17.25 20.40
CA ALA A 41 31.82 -17.10 20.82
C ALA A 41 31.02 -16.22 19.86
N GLU A 42 31.63 -15.16 19.30
CA GLU A 42 31.04 -14.33 18.23
C GLU A 42 30.72 -15.19 17.00
N SER A 43 31.71 -15.94 16.52
CA SER A 43 31.53 -16.82 15.35
C SER A 43 30.45 -17.88 15.60
N GLU A 44 30.40 -18.47 16.80
CA GLU A 44 29.36 -19.43 17.17
C GLU A 44 27.96 -18.77 17.24
N PHE A 45 27.86 -17.58 17.83
CA PHE A 45 26.60 -16.84 17.90
C PHE A 45 26.07 -16.46 16.52
N VAL A 46 26.94 -15.96 15.62
CA VAL A 46 26.57 -15.62 14.25
C VAL A 46 26.11 -16.87 13.49
N LYS A 47 26.77 -18.02 13.66
CA LYS A 47 26.33 -19.29 13.07
C LYS A 47 24.94 -19.72 13.56
N LEU A 48 24.67 -19.61 14.87
CA LEU A 48 23.34 -19.91 15.42
C LEU A 48 22.28 -18.95 14.87
N LEU A 49 22.60 -17.66 14.79
CA LEU A 49 21.70 -16.63 14.29
C LEU A 49 21.37 -16.82 12.80
N ASP A 50 22.37 -17.18 11.99
CA ASP A 50 22.20 -17.49 10.58
C ASP A 50 21.36 -18.78 10.38
N GLY A 51 21.59 -19.82 11.18
CA GLY A 51 20.77 -21.04 11.15
C GLY A 51 19.30 -20.78 11.48
N GLU A 52 19.05 -19.93 12.49
CA GLU A 52 17.69 -19.50 12.82
C GLU A 52 17.06 -18.65 11.72
N LEU A 53 17.84 -17.81 11.05
CA LEU A 53 17.40 -17.00 9.91
C LEU A 53 16.99 -17.89 8.72
N GLU A 54 17.81 -18.87 8.36
CA GLU A 54 17.51 -19.83 7.30
C GLU A 54 16.27 -20.66 7.61
N LYS A 55 16.12 -21.12 8.86
CA LYS A 55 14.92 -21.85 9.31
C LYS A 55 13.65 -21.05 9.09
N VAL A 56 13.61 -19.79 9.54
CA VAL A 56 12.44 -18.91 9.39
C VAL A 56 12.15 -18.64 7.92
N ASN A 57 13.19 -18.37 7.12
CA ASN A 57 13.06 -18.13 5.68
C ASN A 57 12.48 -19.35 4.95
N ASN A 58 13.04 -20.53 5.17
CA ASN A 58 12.62 -21.74 4.49
C ASN A 58 11.17 -22.11 4.84
N PHE A 59 10.76 -21.91 6.10
CA PHE A 59 9.38 -22.13 6.49
C PHE A 59 8.42 -21.16 5.81
N GLN A 60 8.75 -19.86 5.78
CA GLN A 60 7.90 -18.86 5.12
C GLN A 60 7.76 -19.14 3.63
N GLN A 61 8.84 -19.46 2.92
CA GLN A 61 8.80 -19.79 1.49
C GLN A 61 7.96 -21.03 1.23
N THR A 62 8.10 -22.06 2.08
CA THR A 62 7.31 -23.29 2.00
C THR A 62 5.82 -23.00 2.15
N LYS A 63 5.41 -22.27 3.19
CA LYS A 63 4.01 -21.92 3.43
C LYS A 63 3.46 -20.98 2.37
N SER A 64 4.23 -19.99 1.91
CA SER A 64 3.82 -19.12 0.82
C SER A 64 3.59 -19.91 -0.47
N GLY A 65 4.47 -20.86 -0.81
CA GLY A 65 4.32 -21.71 -1.99
C GLY A 65 3.17 -22.72 -1.88
N GLU A 66 2.82 -23.16 -0.68
CA GLU A 66 1.60 -23.92 -0.42
C GLU A 66 0.34 -23.09 -0.69
N MET A 67 0.28 -21.86 -0.17
CA MET A 67 -0.84 -20.94 -0.39
C MET A 67 -1.03 -20.63 -1.87
N LYS A 68 0.06 -20.31 -2.60
CA LYS A 68 0.01 -20.07 -4.06
C LYS A 68 -0.61 -21.25 -4.81
N ARG A 69 -0.13 -22.46 -4.54
CA ARG A 69 -0.67 -23.68 -5.17
C ARG A 69 -2.15 -23.92 -4.85
N ARG A 70 -2.59 -23.60 -3.64
CA ARG A 70 -4.01 -23.70 -3.25
C ARG A 70 -4.87 -22.67 -3.98
N ILE A 71 -4.37 -21.45 -4.15
CA ILE A 71 -5.04 -20.41 -4.94
C ILE A 71 -5.15 -20.84 -6.41
N GLU A 72 -4.05 -21.30 -7.02
CA GLU A 72 -4.03 -21.83 -8.40
C GLU A 72 -5.01 -23.00 -8.57
N TYR A 73 -5.09 -23.89 -7.57
CA TYR A 73 -6.06 -24.98 -7.58
C TYR A 73 -7.51 -24.45 -7.55
N CYS A 74 -7.80 -23.47 -6.69
CA CYS A 74 -9.11 -22.81 -6.65
C CYS A 74 -9.46 -22.16 -7.99
N GLU A 75 -8.50 -21.48 -8.64
CA GLU A 75 -8.68 -20.92 -9.99
C GLU A 75 -9.09 -21.98 -11.01
N GLN A 76 -8.39 -23.12 -11.01
CA GLN A 76 -8.70 -24.24 -11.91
C GLN A 76 -10.10 -24.81 -11.63
N GLN A 77 -10.46 -25.00 -10.36
CA GLN A 77 -11.80 -25.49 -9.98
C GLN A 77 -12.89 -24.52 -10.41
N VAL A 78 -12.72 -23.22 -10.19
CA VAL A 78 -13.70 -22.22 -10.65
C VAL A 78 -13.86 -22.28 -12.16
N SER A 79 -12.78 -22.37 -12.93
CA SER A 79 -12.86 -22.53 -14.39
C SER A 79 -13.64 -23.80 -14.81
N LEU A 80 -13.46 -24.92 -14.11
CA LEU A 80 -14.21 -26.16 -14.36
C LEU A 80 -15.70 -26.02 -14.01
N ILE A 81 -16.01 -25.41 -12.86
CA ILE A 81 -17.38 -25.18 -12.41
C ILE A 81 -18.13 -24.28 -13.39
N THR A 82 -17.51 -23.17 -13.81
CA THR A 82 -18.12 -22.22 -14.74
C THR A 82 -18.45 -22.87 -16.09
N LYS A 83 -17.55 -23.72 -16.61
CA LYS A 83 -17.68 -24.40 -17.91
C LYS A 83 -18.61 -25.62 -17.91
N ASN A 84 -18.96 -26.16 -16.74
CA ASN A 84 -19.80 -27.35 -16.69
C ASN A 84 -21.27 -27.04 -17.04
N ASN A 85 -22.05 -28.06 -17.39
CA ASN A 85 -23.48 -27.93 -17.72
C ASN A 85 -24.39 -28.12 -16.49
N ALA A 86 -23.85 -28.01 -15.27
CA ALA A 86 -24.65 -28.18 -14.07
C ALA A 86 -25.67 -27.02 -13.91
N PRO A 87 -26.81 -27.27 -13.24
CA PRO A 87 -27.75 -26.21 -12.87
C PRO A 87 -27.07 -25.09 -12.08
N SER A 88 -27.63 -23.87 -12.18
CA SER A 88 -27.07 -22.69 -11.50
C SER A 88 -26.92 -22.89 -9.99
N ASP A 89 -27.89 -23.55 -9.34
CA ASP A 89 -27.86 -23.80 -7.90
C ASP A 89 -26.72 -24.75 -7.52
N ALA A 90 -26.51 -25.81 -8.30
CA ALA A 90 -25.39 -26.74 -8.09
C ALA A 90 -24.03 -26.07 -8.31
N LYS A 91 -23.91 -25.15 -9.30
CA LYS A 91 -22.70 -24.33 -9.47
C LYS A 91 -22.47 -23.43 -8.27
N ARG A 92 -23.53 -22.85 -7.70
CA ARG A 92 -23.42 -21.96 -6.54
C ARG A 92 -22.92 -22.72 -5.31
N GLU A 93 -23.47 -23.90 -5.02
CA GLU A 93 -22.99 -24.74 -3.92
C GLU A 93 -21.51 -25.12 -4.09
N GLN A 94 -21.07 -25.43 -5.32
CA GLN A 94 -19.67 -25.71 -5.60
C GLN A 94 -18.78 -24.48 -5.38
N LEU A 95 -19.25 -23.29 -5.78
CA LEU A 95 -18.53 -22.03 -5.55
C LEU A 95 -18.46 -21.65 -4.06
N ASP A 96 -19.48 -21.97 -3.26
CA ASP A 96 -19.46 -21.75 -1.81
C ASP A 96 -18.35 -22.57 -1.12
N ILE A 97 -18.10 -23.80 -1.60
CA ILE A 97 -16.97 -24.63 -1.13
C ILE A 97 -15.63 -23.95 -1.45
N ILE A 98 -15.50 -23.39 -2.65
CA ILE A 98 -14.29 -22.64 -3.03
C ILE A 98 -14.15 -21.36 -2.19
N GLU A 99 -15.24 -20.65 -1.91
CA GLU A 99 -15.24 -19.48 -1.03
C GLU A 99 -14.69 -19.82 0.36
N HIS A 100 -15.12 -20.95 0.94
CA HIS A 100 -14.62 -21.42 2.23
C HIS A 100 -13.13 -21.79 2.21
N GLU A 101 -12.65 -22.39 1.12
CA GLU A 101 -11.22 -22.66 0.93
C GLU A 101 -10.41 -21.36 0.83
N ILE A 102 -10.90 -20.36 0.09
CA ILE A 102 -10.28 -19.04 0.00
C ILE A 102 -10.21 -18.39 1.40
N ASP A 103 -11.27 -18.49 2.20
CA ASP A 103 -11.28 -18.00 3.59
C ASP A 103 -10.24 -18.67 4.49
N THR A 104 -10.02 -19.97 4.28
CA THR A 104 -8.98 -20.72 4.98
C THR A 104 -7.59 -20.23 4.56
N VAL A 105 -7.35 -20.04 3.26
CA VAL A 105 -6.08 -19.49 2.76
C VAL A 105 -5.85 -18.07 3.28
N ILE A 106 -6.87 -17.21 3.31
CA ILE A 106 -6.81 -15.86 3.90
C ILE A 106 -6.35 -15.92 5.36
N SER A 107 -6.92 -16.83 6.14
CA SER A 107 -6.58 -17.01 7.56
C SER A 107 -5.13 -17.47 7.74
N GLU A 108 -4.64 -18.38 6.88
CA GLU A 108 -3.24 -18.80 6.92
C GLU A 108 -2.28 -17.69 6.46
N VAL A 109 -2.64 -16.88 5.46
CA VAL A 109 -1.84 -15.72 5.03
C VAL A 109 -1.72 -14.71 6.18
N TYR A 110 -2.80 -14.48 6.93
CA TYR A 110 -2.77 -13.65 8.13
C TYR A 110 -1.77 -14.18 9.17
N GLU A 111 -1.86 -15.48 9.51
CA GLU A 111 -0.95 -16.08 10.47
C GLU A 111 0.51 -16.04 9.97
N LEU A 112 0.75 -16.24 8.67
CA LEU A 112 2.09 -16.17 8.09
C LEU A 112 2.68 -14.76 8.12
N ALA A 113 1.86 -13.74 7.89
CA ALA A 113 2.26 -12.34 8.05
C ALA A 113 2.63 -12.04 9.52
N LYS A 114 1.82 -12.51 10.47
CA LYS A 114 2.09 -12.38 11.91
C LYS A 114 3.37 -13.12 12.32
N PHE A 115 3.58 -14.34 11.83
CA PHE A 115 4.79 -15.13 12.02
C PHE A 115 6.03 -14.35 11.54
N THR A 116 5.97 -13.81 10.33
CA THR A 116 7.09 -13.06 9.71
C THR A 116 7.45 -11.83 10.54
N ARG A 117 6.44 -11.05 10.96
CA ARG A 117 6.65 -9.85 11.80
C ARG A 117 7.22 -10.17 13.17
N LEU A 118 6.71 -11.21 13.84
CA LEU A 118 7.19 -11.61 15.17
C LEU A 118 8.66 -12.05 15.10
N ASN A 119 9.02 -12.84 14.09
CA ASN A 119 10.40 -13.29 13.90
C ASN A 119 11.34 -12.13 13.51
N PHE A 120 10.91 -11.21 12.63
CA PHE A 120 11.66 -9.97 12.33
C PHE A 120 11.99 -9.21 13.63
N THR A 121 10.97 -9.01 14.47
CA THR A 121 11.13 -8.34 15.76
C THR A 121 12.07 -9.10 16.68
N ALA A 122 12.01 -10.44 16.68
CA ALA A 122 12.89 -11.29 17.47
C ALA A 122 14.35 -11.13 17.07
N PHE A 123 14.64 -11.12 15.76
CA PHE A 123 15.98 -10.88 15.22
C PHE A 123 16.53 -9.50 15.62
N ILE A 124 15.75 -8.43 15.42
CA ILE A 124 16.19 -7.09 15.81
C ILE A 124 16.45 -7.00 17.33
N LYS A 125 15.60 -7.62 18.15
CA LYS A 125 15.74 -7.60 19.60
C LYS A 125 16.92 -8.44 20.10
N ILE A 126 17.19 -9.60 19.49
CA ILE A 126 18.32 -10.45 19.91
C ILE A 126 19.64 -9.81 19.50
N VAL A 127 19.72 -9.19 18.32
CA VAL A 127 20.91 -8.43 17.87
C VAL A 127 21.13 -7.19 18.74
N LYS A 128 20.07 -6.45 19.08
CA LYS A 128 20.18 -5.33 20.06
C LYS A 128 20.64 -5.82 21.44
N LYS A 129 20.29 -7.05 21.82
CA LYS A 129 20.74 -7.64 23.08
C LYS A 129 22.20 -8.09 22.98
N HIS A 130 22.60 -8.68 21.86
CA HIS A 130 24.00 -9.02 21.57
C HIS A 130 24.92 -7.81 21.75
N ASP A 131 24.67 -6.71 21.04
CA ASP A 131 25.50 -5.50 21.08
C ASP A 131 25.56 -4.82 22.47
N LYS A 132 24.70 -5.22 23.40
CA LYS A 132 24.71 -4.75 24.80
C LYS A 132 25.51 -5.64 25.75
N ASN A 133 25.73 -6.92 25.39
CA ASN A 133 26.33 -7.92 26.27
C ASN A 133 27.61 -8.54 25.67
N ALA A 134 27.96 -8.18 24.43
CA ALA A 134 29.18 -8.58 23.75
C ALA A 134 30.00 -7.32 23.37
N PRO A 135 31.34 -7.42 23.28
CA PRO A 135 32.19 -6.32 22.85
C PRO A 135 32.14 -6.05 21.33
N PHE A 136 31.44 -6.89 20.57
CA PHE A 136 31.30 -6.79 19.11
C PHE A 136 30.01 -6.06 18.71
N VAL A 137 30.04 -5.38 17.56
CA VAL A 137 28.89 -4.65 17.01
C VAL A 137 28.34 -5.40 15.81
N LEU A 138 27.17 -6.02 15.97
CA LEU A 138 26.56 -6.87 14.95
C LEU A 138 25.41 -6.17 14.22
N LYS A 139 24.75 -5.19 14.85
CA LYS A 139 23.52 -4.58 14.32
C LYS A 139 23.63 -4.04 12.88
N PRO A 140 24.63 -3.23 12.49
CA PRO A 140 24.68 -2.68 11.13
C PRO A 140 24.78 -3.79 10.07
N VAL A 141 25.68 -4.76 10.28
CA VAL A 141 25.94 -5.87 9.35
C VAL A 141 24.71 -6.76 9.24
N PHE A 142 24.13 -7.13 10.38
CA PHE A 142 22.96 -8.01 10.38
C PHE A 142 21.70 -7.31 9.84
N THR A 143 21.51 -6.01 10.09
CA THR A 143 20.37 -5.26 9.54
C THR A 143 20.41 -5.23 8.01
N VAL A 144 21.59 -5.01 7.41
CA VAL A 144 21.76 -5.07 5.96
C VAL A 144 21.42 -6.45 5.43
N ARG A 145 21.95 -7.52 6.06
CA ARG A 145 21.67 -8.90 5.68
C ARG A 145 20.19 -9.25 5.81
N LEU A 146 19.56 -8.82 6.90
CA LEU A 146 18.15 -9.06 7.16
C LEU A 146 17.27 -8.33 6.11
N ASN A 147 17.60 -7.09 5.78
CA ASN A 147 16.92 -6.32 4.74
C ASN A 147 17.23 -6.81 3.31
N SER A 148 18.32 -7.54 3.08
CA SER A 148 18.64 -8.11 1.77
C SER A 148 17.92 -9.44 1.52
N ARG A 149 17.33 -10.06 2.54
CA ARG A 149 16.62 -11.33 2.37
C ARG A 149 15.21 -11.09 1.82
N PRO A 150 14.78 -11.85 0.77
CA PRO A 150 13.47 -11.69 0.15
C PRO A 150 12.32 -11.83 1.14
N PHE A 151 12.32 -12.79 2.07
CA PHE A 151 11.17 -13.08 2.92
C PHE A 151 10.71 -11.96 3.88
N PHE A 152 11.55 -10.95 4.17
CA PHE A 152 11.14 -9.76 4.92
C PHE A 152 10.69 -8.59 4.02
N LYS A 153 10.97 -8.70 2.72
CA LYS A 153 10.54 -7.79 1.64
C LYS A 153 9.44 -8.39 0.78
N GLU A 154 9.15 -9.67 0.90
CA GLU A 154 8.10 -10.37 0.18
C GLU A 154 6.79 -9.81 0.68
N ASN A 155 6.32 -8.84 -0.09
CA ASN A 155 5.01 -8.31 0.06
C ASN A 155 4.04 -9.45 -0.25
N PHE A 156 3.27 -9.83 0.77
CA PHE A 156 2.02 -10.55 0.60
C PHE A 156 1.08 -9.86 -0.40
N ASP A 157 1.41 -8.67 -0.92
CA ASP A 157 0.68 -7.97 -1.98
C ASP A 157 0.35 -8.87 -3.18
N GLU A 158 1.28 -9.70 -3.69
CA GLU A 158 0.96 -10.61 -4.80
C GLU A 158 -0.16 -11.60 -4.42
N LEU A 159 0.01 -12.29 -3.28
CA LEU A 159 -1.01 -13.17 -2.72
C LEU A 159 -2.34 -12.44 -2.44
N LEU A 160 -2.27 -11.21 -1.94
CA LEU A 160 -3.45 -10.37 -1.66
C LEU A 160 -4.20 -10.02 -2.94
N LEU A 161 -3.48 -9.71 -4.03
CA LEU A 161 -4.08 -9.42 -5.32
C LEU A 161 -4.74 -10.66 -5.92
N GLU A 162 -4.07 -11.81 -5.85
CA GLU A 162 -4.62 -13.09 -6.30
C GLU A 162 -5.87 -13.49 -5.49
N LEU A 163 -5.79 -13.44 -4.15
CA LEU A 163 -6.92 -13.71 -3.26
C LEU A 163 -8.08 -12.74 -3.50
N SER A 164 -7.78 -11.45 -3.65
CA SER A 164 -8.81 -10.45 -3.93
C SER A 164 -9.51 -10.71 -5.27
N ARG A 165 -8.77 -11.09 -6.30
CA ARG A 165 -9.34 -11.45 -7.61
C ARG A 165 -10.20 -12.69 -7.48
N MET A 166 -9.71 -13.72 -6.81
CA MET A 166 -10.42 -14.97 -6.63
C MET A 166 -11.72 -14.82 -5.85
N TYR A 167 -11.68 -14.09 -4.74
CA TYR A 167 -12.89 -13.79 -3.97
C TYR A 167 -13.92 -13.04 -4.83
N ASN A 168 -13.47 -12.10 -5.67
CA ASN A 168 -14.37 -11.38 -6.56
C ASN A 168 -14.98 -12.27 -7.65
N ILE A 169 -14.20 -13.16 -8.25
CA ILE A 169 -14.69 -14.12 -9.26
C ILE A 169 -15.77 -15.01 -8.64
N VAL A 170 -15.50 -15.59 -7.46
CA VAL A 170 -16.44 -16.47 -6.76
C VAL A 170 -17.72 -15.72 -6.37
N ARG A 171 -17.60 -14.49 -5.87
CA ARG A 171 -18.74 -13.61 -5.54
C ARG A 171 -19.62 -13.33 -6.77
N ASN A 172 -19.02 -13.19 -7.95
CA ASN A 172 -19.72 -12.91 -9.20
C ASN A 172 -20.09 -14.19 -9.97
N GLY A 173 -20.27 -15.32 -9.27
CA GLY A 173 -20.76 -16.56 -9.87
C GLY A 173 -19.75 -17.27 -10.79
N GLY A 174 -18.45 -17.05 -10.56
CA GLY A 174 -17.38 -17.66 -11.35
C GLY A 174 -16.94 -16.83 -12.56
N VAL A 175 -17.37 -15.58 -12.65
CA VAL A 175 -17.06 -14.66 -13.77
C VAL A 175 -16.13 -13.55 -13.30
N ASP A 176 -15.04 -13.34 -14.04
CA ASP A 176 -14.13 -12.21 -13.85
C ASP A 176 -14.71 -10.95 -14.51
N VAL A 177 -15.52 -10.20 -13.78
CA VAL A 177 -16.22 -8.99 -14.27
C VAL A 177 -15.30 -7.77 -14.42
N ASP A 178 -14.09 -7.83 -13.89
CA ASP A 178 -13.17 -6.69 -13.77
C ASP A 178 -12.01 -6.73 -14.77
N GLN A 179 -11.87 -7.82 -15.54
CA GLN A 179 -10.75 -8.02 -16.46
C GLN A 179 -10.63 -6.90 -17.53
N ASP A 180 -11.77 -6.30 -17.93
CA ASP A 180 -11.86 -5.29 -19.00
C ASP A 180 -12.52 -3.96 -18.58
N ARG A 181 -12.85 -3.76 -17.30
CA ARG A 181 -13.51 -2.52 -16.84
C ARG A 181 -12.48 -1.45 -16.43
N ASP A 182 -12.71 -0.22 -16.88
CA ASP A 182 -11.98 0.93 -16.35
C ASP A 182 -12.32 1.08 -14.84
N PRO A 183 -11.33 1.05 -13.94
CA PRO A 183 -11.55 1.25 -12.51
C PRO A 183 -12.15 2.63 -12.18
N GLN A 184 -12.12 3.59 -13.11
CA GLN A 184 -12.73 4.91 -12.97
C GLN A 184 -14.18 4.98 -13.50
N SER A 185 -14.69 3.90 -14.12
CA SER A 185 -16.08 3.83 -14.59
C SER A 185 -17.08 3.95 -13.41
N GLY A 186 -18.11 4.80 -13.58
CA GLY A 186 -19.15 5.02 -12.56
C GLY A 186 -18.97 6.27 -11.67
N ASN A 187 -18.00 7.14 -11.94
CA ASN A 187 -17.84 8.42 -11.22
C ASN A 187 -18.83 9.52 -11.63
N GLY A 188 -19.76 9.26 -12.55
CA GLY A 188 -20.60 10.28 -13.22
C GLY A 188 -22.00 10.50 -12.63
N GLN A 189 -22.36 9.92 -11.49
CA GLN A 189 -23.66 10.19 -10.85
C GLN A 189 -23.54 11.23 -9.73
N ASN A 190 -24.55 12.10 -9.60
CA ASN A 190 -24.65 13.04 -8.48
C ASN A 190 -24.95 12.26 -7.19
N PHE A 191 -23.95 12.05 -6.34
CA PHE A 191 -24.12 11.43 -5.02
C PHE A 191 -23.60 12.34 -3.90
N VAL A 192 -24.19 12.20 -2.71
CA VAL A 192 -23.66 12.82 -1.49
C VAL A 192 -22.47 12.00 -1.01
N ARG A 193 -21.28 12.59 -1.05
CA ARG A 193 -20.05 11.95 -0.59
C ARG A 193 -19.84 12.23 0.90
N GLN A 194 -19.76 11.17 1.71
CA GLN A 194 -19.21 11.25 3.06
C GLN A 194 -17.80 10.64 3.07
N THR A 195 -16.88 11.21 3.85
CA THR A 195 -15.50 10.68 3.95
C THR A 195 -15.01 10.78 5.38
N THR A 196 -14.66 9.64 5.96
CA THR A 196 -14.13 9.52 7.33
C THR A 196 -12.72 8.94 7.27
N LYS A 197 -11.82 9.40 8.15
CA LYS A 197 -10.44 8.90 8.25
C LYS A 197 -10.24 8.22 9.59
N TYR A 198 -9.51 7.10 9.59
CA TYR A 198 -9.21 6.32 10.78
C TYR A 198 -7.70 6.09 10.86
N TRP A 199 -7.17 6.07 12.09
CA TRP A 199 -5.81 5.59 12.34
C TRP A 199 -5.84 4.07 12.50
N VAL A 200 -4.90 3.40 11.84
CA VAL A 200 -4.73 1.95 11.93
C VAL A 200 -3.34 1.68 12.48
N HIS A 201 -3.25 0.94 13.58
CA HIS A 201 -1.96 0.53 14.11
C HIS A 201 -1.24 -0.36 13.09
N PRO A 202 0.08 -0.24 12.88
CA PRO A 202 0.83 -1.07 11.92
C PRO A 202 0.61 -2.57 12.12
N ASP A 203 0.33 -2.98 13.36
CA ASP A 203 0.08 -4.39 13.67
C ASP A 203 -1.21 -4.95 13.05
N ASN A 204 -2.17 -4.08 12.71
CA ASN A 204 -3.50 -4.45 12.22
C ASN A 204 -3.66 -4.24 10.71
N VAL A 205 -2.63 -3.74 10.03
CA VAL A 205 -2.68 -3.42 8.59
C VAL A 205 -3.03 -4.66 7.76
N MET A 206 -2.34 -5.78 7.99
CA MET A 206 -2.58 -7.02 7.24
C MET A 206 -3.95 -7.62 7.52
N GLU A 207 -4.35 -7.67 8.79
CA GLU A 207 -5.69 -8.12 9.21
C GLU A 207 -6.78 -7.30 8.52
N LEU A 208 -6.64 -5.98 8.52
CA LEU A 208 -7.60 -5.07 7.89
C LEU A 208 -7.66 -5.25 6.37
N LYS A 209 -6.52 -5.40 5.67
CA LYS A 209 -6.49 -5.67 4.23
C LYS A 209 -7.25 -6.96 3.90
N LEU A 210 -6.97 -8.03 4.66
CA LEU A 210 -7.61 -9.35 4.50
C LEU A 210 -9.10 -9.35 4.86
N TYR A 211 -9.51 -8.51 5.81
CA TYR A 211 -10.92 -8.34 6.14
C TYR A 211 -11.68 -7.58 5.04
N ILE A 212 -11.12 -6.48 4.54
CA ILE A 212 -11.77 -5.65 3.51
C ILE A 212 -11.92 -6.41 2.19
N LEU A 213 -10.92 -7.20 1.78
CA LEU A 213 -10.94 -7.87 0.47
C LEU A 213 -12.10 -8.86 0.30
N LYS A 214 -12.65 -9.38 1.41
CA LYS A 214 -13.87 -10.22 1.42
C LYS A 214 -15.11 -9.47 0.94
N TYR A 215 -15.10 -8.14 0.97
CA TYR A 215 -16.23 -7.30 0.58
C TYR A 215 -15.93 -6.44 -0.64
N LEU A 216 -14.71 -5.92 -0.75
CA LEU A 216 -14.32 -4.97 -1.80
C LEU A 216 -13.00 -5.44 -2.44
N PRO A 217 -12.96 -5.69 -3.76
CA PRO A 217 -11.72 -6.12 -4.39
C PRO A 217 -10.68 -5.00 -4.40
N VAL A 218 -9.40 -5.38 -4.32
CA VAL A 218 -8.26 -4.51 -4.51
C VAL A 218 -8.24 -4.02 -5.95
N LEU A 219 -8.20 -2.71 -6.10
CA LEU A 219 -8.25 -2.03 -7.38
C LEU A 219 -6.83 -1.85 -7.92
N ILE A 220 -6.53 -2.56 -9.01
CA ILE A 220 -5.21 -2.53 -9.65
C ILE A 220 -5.24 -1.54 -10.81
N TYR A 221 -4.49 -0.44 -10.69
CA TYR A 221 -4.23 0.44 -11.83
C TYR A 221 -3.12 -0.17 -12.68
N ARG A 222 -3.48 -0.89 -13.75
CA ARG A 222 -2.51 -1.36 -14.74
C ARG A 222 -2.14 -0.21 -15.67
N THR A 223 -0.86 0.11 -15.76
CA THR A 223 -0.35 0.99 -16.81
C THR A 223 -0.40 0.24 -18.14
N LYS A 224 -1.15 0.77 -19.11
CA LYS A 224 -1.27 0.13 -20.44
C LYS A 224 0.13 -0.07 -21.06
N GLY A 225 0.45 -1.30 -21.44
CA GLY A 225 1.69 -1.64 -22.15
C GLY A 225 2.91 -1.96 -21.28
N THR A 226 2.80 -2.04 -19.95
CA THR A 226 3.91 -2.45 -19.08
C THR A 226 3.66 -3.81 -18.43
N SER A 227 4.66 -4.69 -18.46
CA SER A 227 4.69 -5.95 -17.68
C SER A 227 5.13 -5.75 -16.23
N LYS A 228 5.52 -4.53 -15.84
CA LYS A 228 5.94 -4.20 -14.47
C LYS A 228 4.76 -4.37 -13.50
N PRO A 229 4.98 -4.91 -12.29
CA PRO A 229 3.94 -5.00 -11.28
C PRO A 229 3.43 -3.61 -10.88
N PRO A 230 2.16 -3.49 -10.46
CA PRO A 230 1.59 -2.22 -10.04
C PRO A 230 2.37 -1.67 -8.83
N ASN A 231 2.83 -0.42 -8.93
CA ASN A 231 3.53 0.25 -7.83
C ASN A 231 2.53 1.11 -7.03
N PRO A 232 2.31 0.81 -5.73
CA PRO A 232 1.34 1.52 -4.90
C PRO A 232 1.83 2.90 -4.41
N ALA A 233 3.07 3.29 -4.71
CA ALA A 233 3.68 4.51 -4.22
C ALA A 233 2.94 5.78 -4.73
N ILE A 234 2.68 6.69 -3.80
CA ILE A 234 2.14 8.02 -4.09
C ILE A 234 3.01 9.04 -3.37
N SER A 235 3.55 9.98 -4.15
CA SER A 235 4.24 11.15 -3.60
C SER A 235 3.45 12.42 -3.89
N SER A 236 3.48 13.37 -2.97
CA SER A 236 2.91 14.70 -3.18
C SER A 236 3.80 15.76 -2.54
N ILE A 237 4.12 16.81 -3.29
CA ILE A 237 4.82 18.00 -2.79
C ILE A 237 3.77 19.07 -2.55
N TYR A 238 3.61 19.49 -1.31
CA TYR A 238 2.75 20.61 -0.96
C TYR A 238 3.52 21.92 -1.05
N PHE A 239 2.82 22.92 -1.54
CA PHE A 239 3.33 24.26 -1.72
C PHE A 239 2.77 25.18 -0.65
N ASP A 240 3.61 26.09 -0.17
CA ASP A 240 3.22 27.19 0.71
C ASP A 240 4.23 28.33 0.56
N ASN A 241 4.05 29.45 1.26
CA ASN A 241 5.02 30.54 1.30
C ASN A 241 5.77 30.59 2.63
N GLU A 242 6.70 31.55 2.76
CA GLU A 242 7.51 31.74 3.97
C GLU A 242 6.67 31.97 5.23
N SER A 243 5.50 32.59 5.08
CA SER A 243 4.55 32.87 6.17
C SER A 243 3.64 31.68 6.51
N LEU A 244 3.67 30.60 5.72
CA LEU A 244 2.78 29.44 5.85
C LEU A 244 1.28 29.80 5.74
N ASP A 245 0.94 30.72 4.85
CA ASP A 245 -0.42 31.24 4.70
C ASP A 245 -1.44 30.15 4.31
N LEU A 246 -1.06 29.22 3.41
CA LEU A 246 -1.96 28.15 3.02
C LEU A 246 -2.17 27.16 4.17
N TYR A 247 -1.10 26.78 4.88
CA TYR A 247 -1.17 25.95 6.07
C TYR A 247 -2.13 26.56 7.11
N GLN A 248 -1.97 27.85 7.43
CA GLN A 248 -2.80 28.51 8.43
C GLN A 248 -4.28 28.48 8.02
N GLY A 249 -4.61 28.89 6.79
CA GLY A 249 -5.99 28.86 6.30
C GLY A 249 -6.59 27.45 6.30
N ARG A 250 -5.79 26.41 6.00
CA ARG A 250 -6.25 25.01 6.04
C ARG A 250 -6.45 24.47 7.45
N ILE A 251 -5.69 24.93 8.43
CA ILE A 251 -5.84 24.57 9.85
C ILE A 251 -7.06 25.27 10.45
N GLU A 252 -7.22 26.56 10.17
CA GLU A 252 -8.35 27.37 10.62
C GLU A 252 -9.66 27.02 9.91
N LYS A 253 -9.58 26.31 8.79
CA LYS A 253 -10.71 26.01 7.90
C LYS A 253 -11.39 27.28 7.40
N SER A 254 -10.60 28.30 7.05
CA SER A 254 -11.15 29.53 6.49
C SER A 254 -11.88 29.26 5.17
N GLU A 255 -12.99 29.97 4.94
CA GLU A 255 -13.70 29.93 3.66
C GLU A 255 -12.74 30.26 2.49
N GLY A 256 -12.77 29.45 1.45
CA GLY A 256 -11.87 29.58 0.29
C GLY A 256 -10.43 29.10 0.53
N ALA A 257 -10.10 28.51 1.69
CA ALA A 257 -8.73 28.08 1.99
C ALA A 257 -8.22 27.01 1.00
N GLU A 258 -7.16 27.36 0.28
CA GLU A 258 -6.56 26.51 -0.75
C GLU A 258 -5.48 25.57 -0.19
N ALA A 259 -5.35 24.38 -0.77
CA ALA A 259 -4.18 23.54 -0.64
C ALA A 259 -3.70 23.11 -2.03
N ILE A 260 -2.49 23.52 -2.41
CA ILE A 260 -1.90 23.23 -3.72
C ILE A 260 -0.80 22.19 -3.55
N ARG A 261 -0.82 21.18 -4.43
CA ARG A 261 0.20 20.12 -4.42
C ARG A 261 0.46 19.54 -5.80
N LEU A 262 1.70 19.12 -6.01
CA LEU A 262 2.13 18.35 -7.19
C LEU A 262 2.24 16.89 -6.80
N ARG A 263 1.54 16.01 -7.52
CA ARG A 263 1.43 14.58 -7.22
C ARG A 263 1.86 13.73 -8.40
N TRP A 264 2.59 12.65 -8.13
CA TRP A 264 2.82 11.59 -9.10
C TRP A 264 2.56 10.22 -8.47
N TYR A 265 2.35 9.25 -9.34
CA TYR A 265 2.06 7.86 -8.99
C TYR A 265 3.19 6.97 -9.47
N GLY A 266 3.58 5.99 -8.64
CA GLY A 266 4.64 5.04 -8.94
C GLY A 266 6.05 5.63 -8.76
N ASP A 267 6.98 5.11 -9.56
CA ASP A 267 8.41 5.42 -9.47
C ASP A 267 8.77 6.77 -10.10
N MET A 268 10.04 7.14 -9.95
CA MET A 268 10.64 8.37 -10.51
C MET A 268 10.68 8.37 -12.05
N GLU A 269 10.37 7.25 -12.71
CA GLU A 269 10.19 7.17 -14.17
C GLU A 269 8.87 7.81 -14.64
N SER A 270 7.98 8.18 -13.72
CA SER A 270 6.69 8.78 -14.03
C SER A 270 6.84 10.19 -14.60
N ASN A 271 6.54 10.33 -15.89
CA ASN A 271 6.65 11.62 -16.60
C ASN A 271 5.38 12.48 -16.49
N GLU A 272 4.30 11.97 -15.91
CA GLU A 272 3.03 12.69 -15.76
C GLU A 272 2.85 13.14 -14.31
N ILE A 273 2.79 14.46 -14.12
CA ILE A 273 2.59 15.11 -12.83
C ILE A 273 1.17 15.68 -12.79
N PHE A 274 0.45 15.40 -11.71
CA PHE A 274 -0.86 15.99 -11.43
C PHE A 274 -0.68 17.20 -10.55
N ILE A 275 -1.05 18.37 -11.07
CA ILE A 275 -1.19 19.59 -10.27
C ILE A 275 -2.61 19.57 -9.70
N GLU A 276 -2.71 19.49 -8.38
CA GLU A 276 -3.99 19.38 -7.68
C GLU A 276 -4.21 20.58 -6.76
N ARG A 277 -5.43 21.13 -6.79
CA ARG A 277 -5.92 22.15 -5.85
C ARG A 277 -7.10 21.59 -5.04
N LYS A 278 -7.11 21.88 -3.75
CA LYS A 278 -8.27 21.69 -2.89
C LYS A 278 -8.72 23.03 -2.34
N THR A 279 -9.99 23.36 -2.53
CA THR A 279 -10.60 24.57 -1.98
C THR A 279 -11.57 24.15 -0.88
N HIS A 280 -11.40 24.73 0.32
CA HIS A 280 -12.36 24.53 1.41
C HIS A 280 -13.53 25.49 1.24
N HIS A 281 -14.74 24.96 1.42
CA HIS A 281 -15.95 25.75 1.61
C HIS A 281 -16.59 25.32 2.93
N GLU A 282 -17.01 26.31 3.70
CA GLU A 282 -17.68 26.18 4.98
C GLU A 282 -19.14 25.74 4.80
N ASP A 283 -19.69 25.02 5.77
CA ASP A 283 -21.02 24.43 5.65
C ASP A 283 -22.13 25.49 5.49
N TRP A 284 -21.92 26.71 6.00
CA TRP A 284 -22.89 27.80 5.94
C TRP A 284 -23.04 28.43 4.54
N THR A 285 -22.05 28.27 3.65
CA THR A 285 -22.15 28.77 2.26
C THR A 285 -23.08 27.92 1.42
N GLY A 286 -23.34 26.67 1.84
CA GLY A 286 -24.05 25.67 1.05
C GLY A 286 -23.20 25.06 -0.07
N GLU A 287 -21.96 25.52 -0.25
CA GLU A 287 -21.01 24.99 -1.22
C GLU A 287 -20.23 23.81 -0.65
N LYS A 288 -19.86 22.85 -1.50
CA LYS A 288 -19.05 21.69 -1.09
C LYS A 288 -17.59 21.96 -1.41
N SER A 289 -16.70 21.66 -0.47
CA SER A 289 -15.25 21.69 -0.70
C SER A 289 -14.87 20.92 -1.97
N VAL A 290 -14.19 21.58 -2.91
CA VAL A 290 -13.88 21.04 -4.24
C VAL A 290 -12.45 20.52 -4.31
N LYS A 291 -12.23 19.46 -5.10
CA LYS A 291 -10.89 18.96 -5.46
C LYS A 291 -10.77 18.88 -6.96
N GLU A 292 -9.86 19.68 -7.51
CA GLU A 292 -9.66 19.80 -8.94
C GLU A 292 -8.21 19.47 -9.29
N ARG A 293 -7.97 19.05 -10.53
CA ARG A 293 -6.62 18.73 -10.99
C ARG A 293 -6.51 18.77 -12.50
N PHE A 294 -5.30 19.01 -12.97
CA PHE A 294 -4.90 18.78 -14.35
C PHE A 294 -3.53 18.09 -14.38
N SER A 295 -3.18 17.48 -15.51
CA SER A 295 -1.87 16.84 -15.68
C SER A 295 -0.93 17.70 -16.51
N ILE A 296 0.36 17.63 -16.22
CA ILE A 296 1.45 18.26 -16.97
C ILE A 296 2.62 17.26 -17.07
N LYS A 297 3.45 17.38 -18.11
CA LYS A 297 4.68 16.57 -18.19
C LYS A 297 5.73 17.13 -17.24
N GLU A 298 6.47 16.27 -16.55
CA GLU A 298 7.49 16.65 -15.56
C GLU A 298 8.43 17.75 -16.08
N LYS A 299 8.96 17.59 -17.30
CA LYS A 299 9.86 18.57 -17.93
C LYS A 299 9.32 19.99 -18.08
N TYR A 300 8.01 20.21 -18.01
CA TYR A 300 7.38 21.53 -18.11
C TYR A 300 6.97 22.10 -16.74
N VAL A 301 7.13 21.34 -15.65
CA VAL A 301 6.68 21.75 -14.31
C VAL A 301 7.39 23.02 -13.84
N ASN A 302 8.71 23.07 -13.95
CA ASN A 302 9.47 24.23 -13.47
C ASN A 302 9.12 25.50 -14.27
N ASP A 303 9.05 25.40 -15.60
CA ASP A 303 8.67 26.52 -16.47
C ASP A 303 7.23 26.98 -16.22
N TYR A 304 6.32 26.03 -15.92
CA TYR A 304 4.94 26.34 -15.55
C TYR A 304 4.88 27.10 -14.22
N LEU A 305 5.61 26.65 -13.20
CA LEU A 305 5.64 27.33 -11.90
C LEU A 305 6.29 28.72 -11.99
N ALA A 306 7.24 28.89 -12.91
CA ALA A 306 7.88 30.18 -13.19
C ALA A 306 7.00 31.14 -14.02
N GLY A 307 5.88 30.68 -14.58
CA GLY A 307 5.03 31.46 -15.47
C GLY A 307 5.55 31.58 -16.92
N VAL A 308 6.56 30.80 -17.29
CA VAL A 308 7.15 30.77 -18.64
C VAL A 308 6.34 29.84 -19.57
N TYR A 309 5.77 28.77 -19.01
CA TYR A 309 4.96 27.81 -19.75
C TYR A 309 3.47 27.95 -19.41
N THR A 310 2.62 28.02 -20.44
CA THR A 310 1.15 27.97 -20.32
C THR A 310 0.60 26.67 -20.89
N MET A 311 -0.61 26.31 -20.46
CA MET A 311 -1.26 25.06 -20.87
C MET A 311 -1.98 25.16 -22.23
N ASP A 312 -2.01 26.34 -22.83
CA ASP A 312 -2.80 26.69 -24.02
C ASP A 312 -2.55 25.73 -25.18
N SER A 313 -1.28 25.45 -25.51
CA SER A 313 -0.93 24.53 -26.61
C SER A 313 -1.38 23.09 -26.33
N LYS A 314 -1.35 22.65 -25.06
CA LYS A 314 -1.84 21.31 -24.67
C LYS A 314 -3.36 21.24 -24.76
N ILE A 315 -4.05 22.29 -24.33
CA ILE A 315 -5.52 22.39 -24.36
C ILE A 315 -6.02 22.44 -25.80
N GLN A 316 -5.40 23.25 -26.66
CA GLN A 316 -5.71 23.30 -28.08
C GLN A 316 -5.55 21.93 -28.73
N ARG A 317 -4.43 21.24 -28.46
CA ARG A 317 -4.21 19.89 -28.97
C ARG A 317 -5.28 18.89 -28.50
N LEU A 318 -5.69 18.96 -27.23
CA LEU A 318 -6.75 18.09 -26.70
C LEU A 318 -8.12 18.40 -27.34
N ARG A 319 -8.38 19.67 -27.67
CA ARG A 319 -9.56 20.12 -28.42
C ARG A 319 -9.57 19.53 -29.83
N GLU A 320 -8.45 19.62 -30.55
CA GLU A 320 -8.28 19.04 -31.89
C GLU A 320 -8.39 17.51 -31.89
N GLU A 321 -7.90 16.83 -30.83
CA GLU A 321 -8.02 15.38 -30.67
C GLU A 321 -9.44 14.90 -30.30
N GLY A 322 -10.36 15.81 -29.92
CA GLY A 322 -11.75 15.47 -29.57
C GLY A 322 -11.91 14.54 -28.37
N LYS A 323 -10.91 14.47 -27.47
CA LYS A 323 -10.87 13.50 -26.35
C LYS A 323 -11.58 13.96 -25.07
N LYS A 324 -11.97 15.23 -24.99
CA LYS A 324 -12.60 15.85 -23.82
C LYS A 324 -13.74 16.76 -24.28
N SER A 325 -14.72 16.98 -23.42
CA SER A 325 -15.78 17.96 -23.68
C SER A 325 -15.20 19.39 -23.66
N ASP A 326 -15.86 20.32 -24.34
CA ASP A 326 -15.45 21.73 -24.32
C ASP A 326 -15.46 22.33 -22.91
N GLN A 327 -16.44 21.91 -22.08
CA GLN A 327 -16.50 22.30 -20.67
C GLN A 327 -15.28 21.81 -19.89
N ASP A 328 -14.89 20.54 -20.01
CA ASP A 328 -13.72 20.00 -19.31
C ASP A 328 -12.42 20.70 -19.73
N LEU A 329 -12.34 21.17 -20.97
CA LEU A 329 -11.19 21.90 -21.48
C LEU A 329 -11.15 23.32 -20.91
N GLN A 330 -12.31 23.99 -20.83
CA GLN A 330 -12.42 25.32 -20.23
C GLN A 330 -12.16 25.31 -18.73
N ASP A 331 -12.65 24.30 -18.00
CA ASP A 331 -12.36 24.10 -16.58
C ASP A 331 -10.86 23.85 -16.36
N MET A 332 -10.23 23.06 -17.24
CA MET A 332 -8.79 22.80 -17.20
C MET A 332 -7.97 24.06 -17.48
N GLU A 333 -8.38 24.89 -18.43
CA GLU A 333 -7.76 26.18 -18.74
C GLU A 333 -7.80 27.11 -17.53
N THR A 334 -9.01 27.32 -17.01
CA THR A 334 -9.30 28.19 -15.85
C THR A 334 -8.48 27.76 -14.64
N LEU A 335 -8.54 26.48 -14.26
CA LEU A 335 -7.80 25.93 -13.14
C LEU A 335 -6.28 26.10 -13.32
N SER A 336 -5.75 25.90 -14.53
CA SER A 336 -4.32 26.04 -14.77
C SER A 336 -3.86 27.49 -14.61
N TYR A 337 -4.65 28.46 -15.07
CA TYR A 337 -4.32 29.88 -14.90
C TYR A 337 -4.41 30.30 -13.43
N GLU A 338 -5.49 29.93 -12.73
CA GLU A 338 -5.68 30.25 -11.31
C GLU A 338 -4.57 29.68 -10.43
N VAL A 339 -4.19 28.41 -10.62
CA VAL A 339 -3.12 27.80 -9.83
C VAL A 339 -1.78 28.48 -10.11
N GLN A 340 -1.46 28.79 -11.36
CA GLN A 340 -0.22 29.48 -11.72
C GLN A 340 -0.17 30.88 -11.09
N ASN A 341 -1.28 31.62 -11.09
CA ASN A 341 -1.37 32.92 -10.43
C ASN A 341 -1.22 32.80 -8.91
N SER A 342 -1.93 31.87 -8.26
CA SER A 342 -1.77 31.64 -6.81
C SER A 342 -0.32 31.34 -6.43
N VAL A 343 0.40 30.53 -7.22
CA VAL A 343 1.83 30.26 -7.01
C VAL A 343 2.67 31.54 -7.07
N ARG A 344 2.41 32.41 -8.05
CA ARG A 344 3.20 33.63 -8.26
C ARG A 344 2.87 34.75 -7.28
N GLU A 345 1.58 35.05 -7.11
CA GLU A 345 1.10 36.15 -6.27
C GLU A 345 1.43 35.89 -4.79
N LYS A 346 1.17 34.67 -4.31
CA LYS A 346 1.45 34.28 -2.93
C LYS A 346 2.91 33.84 -2.72
N ARG A 347 3.73 33.82 -3.78
CA ARG A 347 5.15 33.38 -3.79
C ARG A 347 5.34 31.98 -3.20
N LEU A 348 4.52 31.04 -3.65
CA LEU A 348 4.53 29.68 -3.13
C LEU A 348 5.78 28.92 -3.63
N CYS A 349 6.37 28.11 -2.76
CA CYS A 349 7.46 27.21 -3.05
C CYS A 349 7.20 25.81 -2.47
N PRO A 350 7.95 24.77 -2.88
CA PRO A 350 7.89 23.45 -2.24
C PRO A 350 8.22 23.51 -0.75
N VAL A 351 7.33 23.03 0.12
CA VAL A 351 7.54 23.07 1.58
C VAL A 351 7.64 21.68 2.20
N VAL A 352 6.68 20.79 1.94
CA VAL A 352 6.66 19.44 2.53
C VAL A 352 6.35 18.38 1.49
N ARG A 353 7.10 17.27 1.55
CA ARG A 353 6.85 16.08 0.74
C ARG A 353 6.11 15.06 1.57
N THR A 354 4.92 14.65 1.14
CA THR A 354 4.26 13.47 1.70
C THR A 354 4.52 12.26 0.81
N PHE A 355 4.89 11.13 1.40
CA PHE A 355 5.02 9.83 0.75
C PHE A 355 4.19 8.78 1.48
N TYR A 356 3.55 7.88 0.74
CA TYR A 356 2.87 6.70 1.28
C TYR A 356 2.60 5.68 0.16
N ASN A 357 2.37 4.42 0.53
CA ASN A 357 1.83 3.40 -0.36
C ASN A 357 0.32 3.31 -0.18
N ARG A 358 -0.45 3.20 -1.28
CA ARG A 358 -1.91 3.08 -1.22
C ARG A 358 -2.41 1.76 -1.78
N THR A 359 -3.23 1.08 -0.98
CA THR A 359 -4.11 0.02 -1.46
C THR A 359 -5.54 0.56 -1.54
N ALA A 360 -6.15 0.52 -2.72
CA ALA A 360 -7.54 0.93 -2.93
C ALA A 360 -8.44 -0.30 -3.04
N PHE A 361 -9.62 -0.24 -2.42
CA PHE A 361 -10.61 -1.31 -2.41
C PHE A 361 -11.95 -0.75 -2.88
N GLN A 362 -12.46 -1.29 -3.99
CA GLN A 362 -13.70 -0.83 -4.60
C GLN A 362 -14.20 -1.85 -5.61
N ILE A 363 -15.51 -2.10 -5.64
CA ILE A 363 -16.16 -2.84 -6.72
C ILE A 363 -16.27 -1.91 -7.95
N PRO A 364 -15.73 -2.28 -9.12
CA PRO A 364 -15.81 -1.45 -10.32
C PRO A 364 -17.25 -1.15 -10.75
N GLY A 365 -17.54 0.12 -11.02
CA GLY A 365 -18.90 0.61 -11.30
C GLY A 365 -19.78 0.84 -10.06
N ASP A 366 -19.30 0.52 -8.86
CA ASP A 366 -20.01 0.78 -7.59
C ASP A 366 -19.31 1.89 -6.79
N ALA A 367 -20.06 2.94 -6.45
CA ALA A 367 -19.58 4.08 -5.68
C ALA A 367 -20.10 4.11 -4.23
N ARG A 368 -20.90 3.12 -3.81
CA ARG A 368 -21.55 3.10 -2.48
C ARG A 368 -20.54 3.08 -1.34
N VAL A 369 -19.53 2.22 -1.45
CA VAL A 369 -18.44 2.11 -0.47
C VAL A 369 -17.11 2.00 -1.20
N ARG A 370 -16.16 2.85 -0.82
CA ARG A 370 -14.79 2.86 -1.31
C ARG A 370 -13.85 3.02 -0.14
N ILE A 371 -12.87 2.13 -0.03
CA ILE A 371 -11.88 2.18 1.05
C ILE A 371 -10.49 2.35 0.42
N SER A 372 -9.67 3.19 1.02
CA SER A 372 -8.24 3.27 0.70
C SER A 372 -7.44 3.20 1.98
N LEU A 373 -6.41 2.35 2.00
CA LEU A 373 -5.48 2.22 3.12
C LEU A 373 -4.12 2.78 2.69
N ASP A 374 -3.64 3.77 3.43
CA ASP A 374 -2.33 4.39 3.23
C ASP A 374 -1.34 3.85 4.27
N THR A 375 -0.24 3.26 3.81
CA THR A 375 0.83 2.69 4.65
C THR A 375 2.17 3.39 4.38
N GLU A 376 3.15 3.21 5.28
CA GLU A 376 4.48 3.85 5.18
C GLU A 376 4.42 5.39 5.06
N LEU A 377 3.42 6.01 5.68
CA LEU A 377 3.21 7.46 5.66
C LEU A 377 4.43 8.19 6.23
N THR A 378 5.03 9.06 5.41
CA THR A 378 6.22 9.85 5.75
C THR A 378 6.03 11.31 5.28
N MET A 379 6.53 12.26 6.06
CA MET A 379 6.58 13.69 5.75
C MET A 379 8.01 14.20 5.76
#